data_AF-A0A937MEG9-F1
#
_entry.id   AF-A0A937MEG9-F1
#
_cell.length_a   1.000
_cell.length_b   1.000
_cell.length_c   1.000
_cell.angle_alpha   90.00
_cell.angle_beta   90.00
_cell.angle_gamma   90.00
#
_symmetry.space_group_name_H-M   'P 1'
#
loop_
_entity.id
_entity.type
_entity.pdbx_description
1 polymer ?
#
loop_
_entity_poly.entity_id
_entity_poly.type
_entity_poly.pdbx_seq_one_letter_code
_entity_poly.pdbx_strand_id
1 'polypeptide(L)'
;MANKPQPAPAKGSFKQGQLTLWLSVGFVVLVIMSLPTVMIIFFGLLPTIVSAIIDRTPKKNATFCVGGINFCGVFPYMMDLWMGDNTIEGAIRILTDVFSLIIMYGAAAFGWMIFQSLPPVVATFVTVIAQSRVSSLRSTQRQLIDEWGDDVGTPQEVLDMRDHLGEETLETAADASADAAPASTGNVQTDALLDGIDNLLGGSTKPPGTPPAAAGTPPKTA
;
A
#
# COMPACT_ATOMS: atom_id res chain seq x y z
N MET A 1 -30.22 -62.64 25.79
CA MET A 1 -31.09 -62.11 24.72
C MET A 1 -30.75 -60.63 24.56
N ALA A 2 -29.87 -60.29 23.63
CA ALA A 2 -29.39 -58.92 23.43
C ALA A 2 -30.36 -58.15 22.53
N ASN A 3 -30.97 -57.10 23.07
CA ASN A 3 -31.85 -56.19 22.33
C ASN A 3 -30.97 -55.23 21.48
N LYS A 4 -31.01 -55.37 20.15
CA LYS A 4 -30.38 -54.43 19.23
C LYS A 4 -31.28 -53.19 19.10
N PRO A 5 -30.80 -51.97 19.34
CA PRO A 5 -31.58 -50.78 19.05
C PRO A 5 -31.70 -50.60 17.54
N GLN A 6 -32.94 -50.53 17.07
CA GLN A 6 -33.30 -50.26 15.69
C GLN A 6 -32.94 -48.80 15.32
N PRO A 7 -32.24 -48.53 14.20
CA PRO A 7 -31.89 -47.16 13.84
C PRO A 7 -33.13 -46.42 13.34
N ALA A 8 -33.38 -45.23 13.90
CA ALA A 8 -34.50 -44.36 13.55
C ALA A 8 -34.38 -43.84 12.10
N PRO A 9 -35.50 -43.60 11.39
CA PRO A 9 -35.46 -43.17 9.99
C PRO A 9 -34.95 -41.74 9.88
N ALA A 10 -33.96 -41.52 9.00
CA ALA A 10 -33.44 -40.20 8.67
C ALA A 10 -34.58 -39.32 8.11
N LYS A 11 -34.97 -38.31 8.89
CA LYS A 11 -36.06 -37.38 8.56
C LYS A 11 -35.61 -36.53 7.36
N GLY A 12 -36.15 -36.83 6.18
CA GLY A 12 -35.77 -36.23 4.91
C GLY A 12 -35.91 -34.70 4.92
N SER A 13 -34.83 -34.01 4.57
CA SER A 13 -34.72 -32.56 4.46
C SER A 13 -35.29 -32.07 3.11
N PHE A 14 -36.55 -32.42 2.81
CA PHE A 14 -37.20 -32.07 1.53
C PHE A 14 -37.15 -30.57 1.19
N LYS A 15 -37.26 -29.68 2.18
CA LYS A 15 -37.11 -28.22 1.98
C LYS A 15 -35.67 -27.80 1.69
N GLN A 16 -34.69 -28.53 2.22
CA GLN A 16 -33.26 -28.24 2.04
C GLN A 16 -32.79 -28.72 0.66
N GLY A 17 -33.23 -29.91 0.22
CA GLY A 17 -33.00 -30.40 -1.14
C GLY A 17 -33.69 -29.55 -2.20
N GLN A 18 -34.91 -29.08 -1.93
CA GLN A 18 -35.61 -28.16 -2.82
C GLN A 18 -34.93 -26.78 -2.86
N LEU A 19 -34.45 -26.25 -1.74
CA LEU A 19 -33.66 -25.02 -1.72
C LEU A 19 -32.36 -25.17 -2.53
N THR A 20 -31.59 -26.24 -2.30
CA THR A 20 -30.35 -26.51 -3.04
C THR A 20 -30.61 -26.70 -4.53
N LEU A 21 -31.71 -27.36 -4.90
CA LEU A 21 -32.13 -27.49 -6.30
C LEU A 21 -32.45 -26.13 -6.93
N TRP A 22 -33.26 -25.30 -6.28
CA TRP A 22 -33.58 -23.94 -6.76
C TRP A 22 -32.33 -23.05 -6.85
N LEU A 23 -31.39 -23.19 -5.90
CA LEU A 23 -30.12 -22.48 -5.92
C LEU A 23 -29.23 -22.96 -7.09
N SER A 24 -29.20 -24.26 -7.35
CA SER A 24 -28.45 -24.82 -8.49
C SER A 24 -29.05 -24.45 -9.85
N VAL A 25 -30.38 -24.44 -9.99
CA VAL A 25 -31.06 -24.01 -11.21
C VAL A 25 -30.88 -22.51 -11.43
N GLY A 26 -31.02 -21.70 -10.38
CA GLY A 26 -30.70 -20.28 -10.42
C GLY A 26 -29.24 -20.04 -10.82
N PHE A 27 -28.30 -20.83 -10.30
CA PHE A 27 -26.90 -20.76 -10.68
C PHE A 27 -26.67 -21.11 -12.16
N VAL A 28 -27.29 -22.17 -12.68
CA VAL A 28 -27.17 -22.55 -14.09
C VAL A 28 -27.78 -21.50 -15.03
N VAL A 29 -28.95 -20.95 -14.69
CA VAL A 29 -29.58 -19.87 -15.47
C VAL A 29 -28.72 -18.60 -15.41
N LEU A 30 -28.14 -18.28 -14.26
CA LEU A 30 -27.21 -17.17 -14.10
C LEU A 30 -25.93 -17.39 -14.92
N VAL A 31 -25.41 -18.61 -14.98
CA VAL A 31 -24.26 -18.97 -15.83
C VAL A 31 -24.60 -18.78 -17.32
N ILE A 32 -25.78 -19.21 -17.76
CA ILE A 32 -26.21 -19.07 -19.17
C ILE A 32 -26.43 -17.60 -19.54
N MET A 33 -27.10 -16.82 -18.68
CA MET A 33 -27.24 -15.37 -18.89
C MET A 33 -25.91 -14.62 -18.73
N SER A 34 -24.95 -15.19 -18.00
CA SER A 34 -23.61 -14.60 -17.86
C SER A 34 -22.70 -14.82 -19.06
N LEU A 35 -23.05 -15.69 -20.01
CA LEU A 35 -22.13 -16.01 -21.12
C LEU A 35 -21.79 -14.77 -21.97
N PRO A 36 -22.77 -13.96 -22.43
CA PRO A 36 -22.48 -12.73 -23.17
C PRO A 36 -21.75 -11.68 -22.31
N THR A 37 -22.06 -11.63 -21.01
CA THR A 37 -21.49 -10.64 -20.08
C THR A 37 -20.03 -10.96 -19.77
N VAL A 38 -19.72 -12.23 -19.50
CA VAL A 38 -18.35 -12.74 -19.30
C VAL A 38 -17.51 -12.50 -20.54
N MET A 39 -18.08 -12.65 -21.74
CA MET A 39 -17.37 -12.35 -22.98
C MET A 39 -16.94 -10.87 -23.03
N ILE A 40 -17.85 -9.92 -22.79
CA ILE A 40 -17.51 -8.49 -22.75
C ILE A 40 -16.49 -8.19 -21.66
N ILE A 41 -16.67 -8.72 -20.45
CA ILE A 41 -15.72 -8.52 -19.33
C ILE A 41 -14.34 -9.03 -19.72
N PHE A 42 -14.25 -10.23 -20.28
CA PHE A 42 -12.98 -10.87 -20.60
C PHE A 42 -12.20 -10.09 -21.65
N PHE A 43 -12.84 -9.71 -22.76
CA PHE A 43 -12.18 -8.96 -23.82
C PHE A 43 -11.99 -7.47 -23.47
N GLY A 44 -12.96 -6.83 -22.81
CA GLY A 44 -12.87 -5.43 -22.40
C GLY A 44 -11.82 -5.19 -21.32
N LEU A 45 -11.64 -6.12 -20.38
CA LEU A 45 -10.63 -6.01 -19.32
C LEU A 45 -9.26 -6.59 -19.68
N LEU A 46 -9.02 -7.00 -20.93
CA LEU A 46 -7.70 -7.45 -21.38
C LEU A 46 -6.55 -6.50 -20.98
N PRO A 47 -6.66 -5.17 -21.15
CA PRO A 47 -5.62 -4.24 -20.71
C PRO A 47 -5.34 -4.29 -19.20
N THR A 48 -6.35 -4.58 -18.38
CA THR A 48 -6.20 -4.73 -16.93
C THR A 48 -5.38 -5.98 -16.60
N ILE A 49 -5.59 -7.07 -17.35
CA ILE A 49 -4.79 -8.29 -17.23
C ILE A 49 -3.34 -8.00 -17.61
N VAL A 50 -3.12 -7.27 -18.70
CA VAL A 50 -1.78 -6.84 -19.13
C VAL A 50 -1.12 -5.99 -18.04
N SER A 51 -1.83 -5.02 -17.48
CA SER A 51 -1.35 -4.21 -16.35
C SER A 51 -1.00 -5.06 -15.13
N ALA A 52 -1.81 -6.09 -14.82
CA ALA A 52 -1.57 -7.01 -13.71
C ALA A 52 -0.30 -7.84 -13.85
N ILE A 53 0.13 -8.11 -15.10
CA ILE A 53 1.36 -8.84 -15.41
C ILE A 53 2.58 -7.90 -15.37
N ILE A 54 2.42 -6.66 -15.84
CA ILE A 54 3.52 -5.69 -15.92
C ILE A 54 3.84 -5.09 -14.54
N ASP A 55 2.85 -4.93 -13.67
CA ASP A 55 3.04 -4.30 -12.35
C ASP A 55 3.88 -5.18 -11.41
N ARG A 56 5.14 -4.78 -11.20
CA ARG A 56 6.09 -5.39 -10.27
C ARG A 56 6.02 -4.82 -8.85
N THR A 57 5.14 -3.84 -8.61
CA THR A 57 5.01 -3.19 -7.30
C THR A 57 4.35 -4.15 -6.31
N PRO A 58 4.83 -4.25 -5.05
CA PRO A 58 4.27 -5.19 -4.06
C PRO A 58 2.77 -4.98 -3.78
N LYS A 59 2.28 -3.73 -3.93
CA LYS A 59 0.87 -3.36 -3.71
C LYS A 59 -0.01 -3.38 -4.97
N LYS A 60 0.56 -3.69 -6.15
CA LYS A 60 -0.13 -3.69 -7.45
C LYS A 60 -0.97 -2.43 -7.75
N ASN A 61 -0.43 -1.26 -7.39
CA ASN A 61 -1.15 0.01 -7.47
C ASN A 61 -1.55 0.37 -8.90
N ALA A 62 -0.74 0.02 -9.90
CA ALA A 62 -1.05 0.30 -11.30
C ALA A 62 -2.23 -0.54 -11.76
N THR A 63 -2.27 -1.82 -11.35
CA THR A 63 -3.36 -2.74 -11.70
C THR A 63 -4.71 -2.27 -11.17
N PHE A 64 -4.77 -1.80 -9.92
CA PHE A 64 -6.03 -1.30 -9.33
C PHE A 64 -6.50 0.00 -9.98
N CYS A 65 -5.57 0.91 -10.28
CA CYS A 65 -5.90 2.18 -10.94
C CYS A 65 -6.42 1.94 -12.37
N VAL A 66 -5.66 1.20 -13.17
CA VAL A 66 -6.03 0.87 -14.56
C VAL A 66 -7.29 0.02 -14.58
N GLY A 67 -7.40 -0.95 -13.67
CA GLY A 67 -8.56 -1.85 -13.59
C GLY A 67 -9.86 -1.13 -13.27
N GLY A 68 -9.85 -0.20 -12.31
CA GLY A 68 -11.04 0.59 -11.97
C GLY A 68 -11.49 1.49 -13.12
N ILE A 69 -10.54 2.17 -13.77
CA ILE A 69 -10.85 3.09 -14.87
C ILE A 69 -11.28 2.31 -16.12
N ASN A 70 -10.60 1.22 -16.47
CA ASN A 70 -11.00 0.33 -17.57
C ASN A 70 -12.39 -0.25 -17.34
N PHE A 71 -12.68 -0.75 -16.14
CA PHE A 71 -14.01 -1.26 -15.80
C PHE A 71 -15.09 -0.19 -15.97
N CYS A 72 -14.80 1.06 -15.60
CA CYS A 72 -15.72 2.17 -15.83
C CYS A 72 -16.00 2.40 -17.33
N GLY A 73 -14.99 2.22 -18.20
CA GLY A 73 -15.15 2.27 -19.66
C GLY A 73 -15.92 1.09 -20.26
N VAL A 74 -15.83 -0.10 -19.64
CA VAL A 74 -16.59 -1.30 -20.05
C VAL A 74 -18.03 -1.27 -19.52
N PHE A 75 -18.27 -0.61 -18.39
CA PHE A 75 -19.55 -0.57 -17.70
C PHE A 75 -20.77 -0.12 -18.54
N PRO A 76 -20.72 0.98 -19.34
CA PRO A 76 -21.87 1.38 -20.15
C PRO A 76 -22.27 0.30 -21.15
N TYR A 77 -21.31 -0.39 -21.76
CA TYR A 77 -21.57 -1.49 -22.69
C TYR A 77 -22.13 -2.74 -22.00
N MET A 78 -21.72 -2.96 -20.73
CA MET A 78 -22.34 -3.99 -19.89
C MET A 78 -23.82 -3.67 -19.64
N MET A 79 -24.12 -2.41 -19.34
CA MET A 79 -25.48 -1.95 -19.10
C MET A 79 -26.35 -2.01 -20.35
N ASP A 80 -25.79 -1.66 -21.53
CA ASP A 80 -26.48 -1.79 -22.81
C ASP A 80 -26.82 -3.24 -23.14
N LEU A 81 -25.91 -4.17 -22.86
CA LEU A 81 -26.16 -5.61 -23.02
C LEU A 81 -27.24 -6.12 -22.06
N TRP A 82 -27.25 -5.65 -20.81
CA TRP A 82 -28.22 -6.06 -19.80
C TRP A 82 -29.62 -5.50 -20.03
N MET A 83 -29.72 -4.24 -20.44
CA MET A 83 -31.00 -3.57 -20.72
C MET A 83 -31.53 -3.89 -22.11
N GLY A 84 -30.66 -4.30 -23.04
CA GLY A 84 -31.03 -4.78 -24.37
C GLY A 84 -31.15 -6.30 -24.45
N ASP A 85 -30.86 -6.83 -25.64
CA ASP A 85 -30.88 -8.26 -25.89
C ASP A 85 -29.62 -8.92 -25.32
N ASN A 86 -29.78 -9.62 -24.19
CA ASN A 86 -28.74 -10.40 -23.49
C ASN A 86 -28.32 -11.64 -24.30
N THR A 87 -27.78 -11.41 -25.48
CA THR A 87 -27.46 -12.42 -26.49
C THR A 87 -25.98 -12.37 -26.85
N ILE A 88 -25.46 -13.49 -27.34
CA ILE A 88 -24.07 -13.59 -27.80
C ILE A 88 -23.83 -12.65 -28.98
N GLU A 89 -24.82 -12.52 -29.88
CA GLU A 89 -24.75 -11.62 -31.03
C GLU A 89 -24.62 -10.15 -30.60
N GLY A 90 -25.37 -9.72 -29.57
CA GLY A 90 -25.22 -8.39 -28.97
C GLY A 90 -23.83 -8.14 -28.42
N ALA A 91 -23.27 -9.11 -27.68
CA ALA A 91 -21.90 -9.01 -27.16
C ALA A 91 -20.83 -8.93 -28.27
N ILE A 92 -20.96 -9.74 -29.32
CA ILE A 92 -20.05 -9.69 -30.49
C ILE A 92 -20.17 -8.35 -31.20
N ARG A 93 -21.39 -7.82 -31.38
CA ARG A 93 -21.60 -6.51 -32.00
C ARG A 93 -20.88 -5.40 -31.25
N ILE A 94 -20.99 -5.39 -29.92
CA ILE A 94 -20.26 -4.44 -29.06
C ILE A 94 -18.74 -4.63 -29.19
N LEU A 95 -18.26 -5.86 -29.17
CA LEU A 95 -16.82 -6.16 -29.21
C LEU A 95 -16.18 -5.95 -30.60
N THR A 96 -16.97 -5.91 -31.66
CA THR A 96 -16.51 -5.62 -33.03
C THR A 96 -16.68 -4.16 -33.43
N ASP A 97 -17.39 -3.37 -32.64
CA ASP A 97 -17.55 -1.94 -32.87
C ASP A 97 -16.30 -1.16 -32.46
N VAL A 98 -15.77 -0.38 -33.40
CA VAL A 98 -14.55 0.41 -33.22
C VAL A 98 -14.72 1.46 -32.12
N PHE A 99 -15.89 2.12 -32.05
CA PHE A 99 -16.12 3.15 -31.03
C PHE A 99 -16.15 2.54 -29.63
N SER A 100 -16.79 1.38 -29.48
CA SER A 100 -16.82 0.62 -28.25
C SER A 100 -15.40 0.24 -27.78
N LEU A 101 -14.56 -0.27 -28.69
CA LEU A 101 -13.17 -0.62 -28.36
C LEU A 101 -12.32 0.60 -28.00
N ILE A 102 -12.48 1.72 -28.70
CA ILE A 102 -11.75 2.97 -28.39
C ILE A 102 -12.06 3.44 -26.98
N ILE A 103 -13.33 3.37 -26.54
CA ILE A 103 -13.72 3.83 -25.20
C ILE A 103 -13.21 2.85 -24.13
N MET A 104 -13.37 1.54 -24.31
CA MET A 104 -12.89 0.53 -23.36
C MET A 104 -11.36 0.61 -23.19
N TYR A 105 -10.63 0.53 -24.30
CA TYR A 105 -9.16 0.55 -24.25
C TYR A 105 -8.60 1.95 -24.01
N GLY A 106 -9.29 3.01 -24.43
CA GLY A 106 -8.95 4.38 -24.12
C GLY A 106 -9.04 4.68 -22.63
N ALA A 107 -10.07 4.17 -21.94
CA ALA A 107 -10.17 4.26 -20.49
C ALA A 107 -9.00 3.54 -19.80
N ALA A 108 -8.62 2.34 -20.25
CA ALA A 108 -7.46 1.64 -19.72
C ALA A 108 -6.14 2.41 -19.92
N ALA A 109 -5.93 2.93 -21.13
CA ALA A 109 -4.76 3.75 -21.45
C ALA A 109 -4.72 5.04 -20.61
N PHE A 110 -5.89 5.64 -20.36
CA PHE A 110 -6.00 6.80 -19.49
C PHE A 110 -5.66 6.48 -18.04
N GLY A 111 -6.10 5.33 -17.52
CA GLY A 111 -5.69 4.88 -16.18
C GLY A 111 -4.17 4.67 -16.08
N TRP A 112 -3.55 4.16 -17.14
CA TRP A 112 -2.09 4.02 -17.18
C TRP A 112 -1.37 5.37 -17.20
N MET A 113 -1.88 6.34 -17.98
CA MET A 113 -1.35 7.71 -18.00
C MET A 113 -1.43 8.37 -16.63
N ILE A 114 -2.57 8.22 -15.93
CA ILE A 114 -2.72 8.73 -14.56
C ILE A 114 -1.66 8.13 -13.63
N PHE A 115 -1.51 6.80 -13.67
CA PHE A 115 -0.51 6.12 -12.85
C PHE A 115 0.91 6.63 -13.13
N GLN A 116 1.27 6.85 -14.39
CA GLN A 116 2.60 7.33 -14.76
C GLN A 116 2.86 8.79 -14.33
N SER A 117 1.80 9.60 -14.22
CA SER A 117 1.88 10.99 -13.75
C SER A 117 1.97 11.13 -12.23
N LEU A 118 1.61 10.08 -11.47
CA LEU A 118 1.58 10.14 -10.01
C LEU A 118 2.97 10.38 -9.36
N PRO A 119 4.05 9.67 -9.75
CA PRO A 119 5.36 9.83 -9.12
C PRO A 119 5.93 11.26 -9.14
N PRO A 120 5.98 11.98 -10.29
CA PRO A 120 6.48 13.35 -10.31
C PRO A 120 5.60 14.29 -9.48
N VAL A 121 4.28 14.10 -9.50
CA VAL A 121 3.35 14.90 -8.70
C VAL A 121 3.64 14.70 -7.21
N VAL A 122 3.71 13.46 -6.74
CA VAL A 122 4.02 13.17 -5.32
C VAL A 122 5.40 13.71 -4.92
N ALA A 123 6.42 13.56 -5.77
CA ALA A 123 7.76 14.09 -5.50
C ALA A 123 7.77 15.62 -5.31
N THR A 124 7.03 16.36 -6.13
CA THR A 124 6.90 17.82 -5.97
C THR A 124 6.20 18.20 -4.66
N PHE A 125 5.10 17.53 -4.31
CA PHE A 125 4.41 17.75 -3.05
C PHE A 125 5.30 17.44 -1.83
N VAL A 126 6.03 16.32 -1.85
CA VAL A 126 6.97 15.95 -0.78
C VAL A 126 8.07 17.00 -0.64
N THR A 127 8.60 17.53 -1.75
CA THR A 127 9.62 18.58 -1.72
C THR A 127 9.09 19.88 -1.08
N VAL A 128 7.86 20.29 -1.41
CA VAL A 128 7.22 21.47 -0.82
C VAL A 128 6.99 21.29 0.68
N ILE A 129 6.54 20.10 1.10
CA ILE A 129 6.35 19.78 2.52
C ILE A 129 7.70 19.76 3.26
N ALA A 130 8.74 19.20 2.65
CA ALA A 130 10.08 19.21 3.24
C ALA A 130 10.60 20.65 3.44
N GLN A 131 10.37 21.54 2.47
CA GLN A 131 10.76 22.95 2.57
C GLN A 131 10.01 23.70 3.68
N SER A 132 8.70 23.47 3.84
CA SER A 132 7.93 24.12 4.91
C SER A 132 8.37 23.63 6.30
N ARG A 133 8.72 22.35 6.44
CA ARG A 133 9.32 21.80 7.67
C ARG A 133 10.67 22.42 7.97
N VAL A 134 11.58 22.49 6.98
CA VAL A 134 12.89 23.14 7.15
C VAL A 134 12.75 24.61 7.53
N SER A 135 11.79 25.32 6.92
CA SER A 135 11.46 26.71 7.27
C SER A 135 11.04 26.83 8.75
N SER A 136 10.15 25.94 9.21
CA SER A 136 9.69 25.96 10.61
C SER A 136 10.85 25.70 11.58
N LEU A 137 11.71 24.70 11.30
CA LEU A 137 12.86 24.37 12.15
C LEU A 137 13.86 25.53 12.21
N ARG A 138 14.14 26.19 11.08
CA ARG A 138 15.02 27.37 11.04
C ARG A 138 14.42 28.55 11.80
N SER A 139 13.10 28.72 11.78
CA SER A 139 12.45 29.77 12.58
C SER A 139 12.54 29.52 14.08
N THR A 140 12.40 28.26 14.50
CA THR A 140 12.59 27.86 15.90
C THR A 140 14.05 27.99 16.33
N GLN A 141 15.01 27.57 15.49
CA GLN A 141 16.44 27.74 15.76
C GLN A 141 16.80 29.23 15.94
N ARG A 142 16.24 30.14 15.12
CA ARG A 142 16.45 31.59 15.29
C ARG A 142 15.88 32.11 16.60
N GLN A 143 14.68 31.67 17.01
CA GLN A 143 14.13 32.06 18.32
C GLN A 143 14.99 31.56 19.48
N LEU A 144 15.51 30.33 19.37
CA LEU A 144 16.42 29.77 20.37
C LEU A 144 17.74 30.54 20.44
N ILE A 145 18.32 30.94 19.31
CA ILE A 145 19.54 31.76 19.27
C ILE A 145 19.28 33.16 19.87
N ASP A 146 18.13 33.78 19.56
CA ASP A 146 17.76 35.09 20.11
C ASP A 146 17.57 35.05 21.64
N GLU A 147 17.06 33.94 22.19
CA GLU A 147 16.78 33.80 23.62
C GLU A 147 17.98 33.24 24.42
N TRP A 148 18.81 32.39 23.82
CA TRP A 148 19.91 31.67 24.50
C TRP A 148 21.32 32.11 24.09
N GLY A 149 21.46 33.00 23.09
CA GLY A 149 22.75 33.47 22.59
C GLY A 149 23.37 32.55 21.52
N ASP A 150 24.42 33.03 20.83
CA ASP A 150 24.98 32.39 19.63
C ASP A 150 25.64 31.02 19.87
N ASP A 151 25.97 30.67 21.12
CA ASP A 151 26.64 29.41 21.50
C ASP A 151 25.82 28.14 21.20
N VAL A 152 24.50 28.24 20.97
CA VAL A 152 23.64 27.10 20.60
C VAL A 152 23.38 26.97 19.09
N GLY A 153 23.93 27.87 18.28
CA GLY A 153 23.59 28.02 16.85
C GLY A 153 24.33 27.13 15.86
N THR A 154 25.35 26.37 16.27
CA THR A 154 26.32 25.70 15.40
C THR A 154 26.16 24.17 15.36
N PRO A 155 25.28 23.63 14.49
CA PRO A 155 25.27 22.20 14.18
C PRO A 155 26.64 21.64 13.75
N GLN A 156 27.49 22.50 13.17
CA GLN A 156 28.83 22.13 12.71
C GLN A 156 29.76 21.73 13.87
N GLU A 157 29.71 22.44 15.01
CA GLU A 157 30.55 22.12 16.17
C GLU A 157 30.11 20.82 16.84
N VAL A 158 28.81 20.52 16.87
CA VAL A 158 28.30 19.25 17.42
C VAL A 158 28.63 18.06 16.51
N LEU A 159 28.63 18.27 15.19
CA LEU A 159 29.04 17.26 14.22
C LEU A 159 30.55 17.01 14.26
N ASP A 160 31.36 18.07 14.33
CA ASP A 160 32.82 17.97 14.49
C ASP A 160 33.15 17.25 15.82
N MET A 161 32.53 17.64 16.93
CA MET A 161 32.72 16.99 18.23
C MET A 161 32.32 15.51 18.24
N ARG A 162 31.26 15.14 17.51
CA ARG A 162 30.87 13.73 17.33
C ARG A 162 31.90 12.96 16.50
N ASP A 163 32.41 13.55 15.43
CA ASP A 163 33.40 12.91 14.56
C ASP A 163 34.73 12.70 15.31
N HIS A 164 35.15 13.64 16.17
CA HIS A 164 36.32 13.48 17.05
C HIS A 164 36.15 12.35 18.08
N LEU A 165 34.96 12.21 18.67
CA LEU A 165 34.64 11.11 19.58
C LEU A 165 34.54 9.76 18.85
N GLY A 166 34.11 9.78 17.59
CA GLY A 166 34.09 8.63 16.69
C GLY A 166 35.49 8.16 16.32
N GLU A 167 36.40 9.08 16.01
CA GLU A 167 37.81 8.77 15.76
C GLU A 167 38.51 8.23 17.02
N GLU A 168 38.30 8.81 18.21
CA GLU A 168 38.85 8.27 19.47
C GLU A 168 38.35 6.85 19.77
N THR A 169 37.06 6.58 19.53
CA THR A 169 36.48 5.25 19.74
C THR A 169 36.92 4.24 18.67
N LEU A 170 37.16 4.67 17.44
CA LEU A 170 37.71 3.85 16.36
C LEU A 170 39.19 3.55 16.58
N GLU A 171 40.00 4.49 17.09
CA GLU A 171 41.39 4.25 17.49
C GLU A 171 41.46 3.27 18.66
N THR A 172 40.63 3.46 19.69
CA THR A 172 40.51 2.55 20.83
C THR A 172 40.03 1.15 20.41
N ALA A 173 39.18 1.06 19.38
CA ALA A 173 38.70 -0.20 18.83
C ALA A 173 39.70 -0.84 17.84
N ALA A 174 40.47 -0.05 17.09
CA ALA A 174 41.51 -0.52 16.17
C ALA A 174 42.67 -1.18 16.95
N ASP A 175 43.03 -0.62 18.10
CA ASP A 175 43.95 -1.25 19.06
C ASP A 175 43.40 -2.58 19.61
N ALA A 176 42.07 -2.77 19.61
CA ALA A 176 41.40 -3.99 20.05
C ALA A 176 41.04 -4.97 18.92
N SER A 177 41.14 -4.58 17.64
CA SER A 177 40.57 -5.32 16.49
C SER A 177 41.55 -5.60 15.35
N ALA A 178 42.85 -5.75 15.65
CA ALA A 178 43.83 -6.31 14.72
C ALA A 178 43.50 -7.75 14.20
N ASP A 179 42.29 -8.26 14.43
CA ASP A 179 41.87 -9.62 14.12
C ASP A 179 40.37 -9.73 13.70
N ALA A 180 39.89 -8.92 12.74
CA ALA A 180 38.80 -9.32 11.81
C ALA A 180 38.44 -8.23 10.78
N ALA A 181 38.50 -8.59 9.50
CA ALA A 181 38.03 -7.79 8.36
C ALA A 181 36.56 -8.12 7.97
N PRO A 182 35.85 -7.21 7.28
CA PRO A 182 34.39 -7.10 7.34
C PRO A 182 33.66 -7.69 6.12
N ALA A 183 32.40 -8.09 6.29
CA ALA A 183 31.56 -8.57 5.19
C ALA A 183 30.21 -7.85 5.06
N SER A 184 29.96 -7.47 3.81
CA SER A 184 28.68 -7.27 3.10
C SER A 184 27.84 -6.02 3.40
N THR A 185 28.12 -5.00 2.61
CA THR A 185 27.22 -3.93 2.19
C THR A 185 26.12 -4.50 1.29
N GLY A 186 24.87 -4.46 1.74
CA GLY A 186 23.72 -4.80 0.90
C GLY A 186 22.42 -4.42 1.60
N ASN A 187 21.61 -3.59 0.95
CA ASN A 187 20.25 -3.16 1.32
C ASN A 187 20.01 -2.00 2.30
N VAL A 188 21.03 -1.37 2.87
CA VAL A 188 20.83 -0.26 3.84
C VAL A 188 20.10 0.96 3.23
N GLN A 189 20.18 1.17 1.91
CA GLN A 189 19.71 2.40 1.27
C GLN A 189 18.18 2.49 1.08
N THR A 190 17.50 1.37 0.85
CA THR A 190 16.04 1.35 0.61
C THR A 190 15.25 1.39 1.91
N ASP A 191 15.75 0.71 2.93
CA ASP A 191 15.09 0.65 4.24
C ASP A 191 15.28 1.98 4.98
N ALA A 192 16.46 2.61 4.86
CA ALA A 192 16.69 3.96 5.40
C ALA A 192 15.82 5.05 4.74
N LEU A 193 15.45 4.88 3.46
CA LEU A 193 14.58 5.83 2.75
C LEU A 193 13.12 5.70 3.20
N LEU A 194 12.66 4.47 3.45
CA LEU A 194 11.33 4.21 3.99
C LEU A 194 11.22 4.60 5.47
N ASP A 195 12.23 4.29 6.27
CA ASP A 195 12.31 4.71 7.68
C ASP A 195 12.41 6.23 7.80
N GLY A 196 13.11 6.91 6.87
CA GLY A 196 13.16 8.36 6.80
C GLY A 196 11.81 8.99 6.50
N ILE A 197 10.99 8.35 5.66
CA ILE A 197 9.61 8.77 5.37
C ILE A 197 8.71 8.55 6.58
N ASP A 198 8.84 7.42 7.28
CA ASP A 198 8.07 7.10 8.47
C ASP A 198 8.43 8.01 9.66
N ASN A 199 9.69 8.43 9.80
CA ASN A 199 10.08 9.44 10.80
C ASN A 199 9.61 10.86 10.44
N LEU A 200 9.43 11.16 9.15
CA LEU A 200 8.91 12.45 8.66
C LEU A 200 7.37 12.56 8.78
N LEU A 201 6.66 11.43 8.67
CA LEU A 201 5.19 11.37 8.69
C LEU A 201 4.63 10.94 10.05
N GLY A 202 5.30 10.01 10.74
CA GLY A 202 4.98 9.54 12.07
C GLY A 202 5.66 10.44 13.09
N GLY A 203 4.91 11.40 13.63
CA GLY A 203 5.34 12.14 14.81
C GLY A 203 5.60 11.17 15.97
N SER A 204 6.86 10.74 16.12
CA SER A 204 7.29 9.98 17.28
C SER A 204 7.46 10.95 18.44
N THR A 205 6.37 11.10 19.18
CA THR A 205 6.36 11.54 20.56
C THR A 205 7.13 10.52 21.41
N LYS A 206 8.47 10.58 21.40
CA LYS A 206 9.27 10.03 22.49
C LYS A 206 10.14 11.15 23.02
N PRO A 207 9.82 11.71 24.21
CA PRO A 207 10.67 12.74 24.78
C PRO A 207 12.06 12.12 25.05
N PRO A 208 13.15 12.82 24.71
CA PRO A 208 14.48 12.36 25.04
C PRO A 208 14.63 12.38 26.57
N GLY A 209 15.15 11.28 27.11
CA GLY A 209 15.79 11.17 28.43
C GLY A 209 15.16 11.99 29.56
N THR A 210 14.29 11.35 30.34
CA THR A 210 14.02 11.79 31.72
C THR A 210 15.36 11.89 32.47
N PRO A 211 15.66 13.00 33.19
CA PRO A 211 16.89 13.10 33.97
C PRO A 211 16.97 11.98 35.01
N PRO A 212 18.18 11.47 35.33
CA PRO A 212 18.32 10.42 36.34
C PRO A 212 17.75 10.92 37.67
N ALA A 213 16.87 10.10 38.25
CA ALA A 213 16.17 10.36 39.50
C ALA A 213 17.16 10.77 40.60
N ALA A 214 16.91 11.93 41.20
CA ALA A 214 17.64 12.44 42.35
C ALA A 214 17.71 11.38 43.46
N ALA A 215 18.92 11.15 43.95
CA ALA A 215 19.26 10.25 45.03
C ALA A 215 18.40 10.52 46.28
N GLY A 216 17.92 9.44 46.89
CA GLY A 216 17.06 9.45 48.06
C GLY A 216 17.68 10.17 49.26
N THR A 217 16.88 11.03 49.88
CA THR A 217 17.06 11.46 51.27
C THR A 217 16.55 10.37 52.21
N PRO A 218 17.30 9.96 53.24
CA PRO A 218 16.82 9.00 54.23
C PRO A 218 15.83 9.67 55.21
N PRO A 219 14.87 8.92 55.78
CA PRO A 219 13.89 9.47 56.71
C PRO A 219 14.54 9.76 58.08
N LYS A 220 14.29 10.97 58.62
CA LYS A 220 14.45 11.24 60.05
C LYS A 220 13.21 10.73 60.77
N THR A 221 13.34 9.61 61.48
CA THR A 221 12.39 9.19 62.52
C THR A 221 12.77 9.84 63.84
N ALA A 222 11.82 10.59 64.41
CA ALA A 222 11.61 10.74 65.84
C ALA A 222 10.32 9.96 66.18
#